data_AF-A0A552FHT0-F1
#
_entry.id   AF-A0A552FHT0-F1
#
_cell.length_a   1.000
_cell.length_b   1.000
_cell.length_c   1.000
_cell.angle_alpha   90.00
_cell.angle_beta   90.00
_cell.angle_gamma   90.00
#
_symmetry.space_group_name_H-M   'P 1'
#
loop_
_entity.id
_entity.type
_entity.pdbx_description
1 polymer ?
#
loop_
_entity_poly.entity_id
_entity_poly.type
_entity_poly.pdbx_seq_one_letter_code
_entity_poly.pdbx_strand_id
1 'polypeptide(L)'
;MILSFRNRATEDIFNGEDTKKARKVCPRNLWNVAQRKLDLVDSATSLDDLRIPPNNRLEVLVGDRQGQYSIRINDQYRICFIWTVNGAKMVEIVDYHSS
;
A
#
# COMPACT_ATOMS: atom_id res chain seq x y z
N MET A 1 5.97 -6.34 -8.43
CA MET A 1 4.72 -6.56 -9.22
C MET A 1 3.55 -6.73 -8.28
N ILE A 2 2.48 -5.97 -8.47
CA ILE A 2 1.21 -6.13 -7.76
C ILE A 2 0.36 -7.16 -8.49
N LEU A 3 0.01 -8.22 -7.77
CA LEU A 3 -0.77 -9.36 -8.26
C LEU A 3 -2.26 -9.19 -8.00
N SER A 4 -2.64 -8.51 -6.92
CA SER A 4 -4.04 -8.25 -6.58
C SER A 4 -4.19 -7.13 -5.56
N PHE A 5 -5.31 -6.42 -5.66
CA PHE A 5 -5.78 -5.47 -4.65
C PHE A 5 -6.81 -6.14 -3.74
N ARG A 6 -6.81 -5.80 -2.45
CA ARG A 6 -7.82 -6.30 -1.51
C ARG A 6 -9.16 -5.59 -1.70
N ASN A 7 -9.15 -4.37 -2.21
CA ASN A 7 -10.35 -3.57 -2.46
C ASN A 7 -10.21 -2.71 -3.71
N ARG A 8 -11.34 -2.42 -4.35
CA ARG A 8 -11.40 -1.60 -5.56
C ARG A 8 -10.96 -0.15 -5.33
N ALA A 9 -11.13 0.39 -4.11
CA ALA A 9 -10.76 1.77 -3.82
C ALA A 9 -9.24 2.02 -3.93
N THR A 10 -8.43 1.04 -3.53
CA THR A 10 -6.96 1.11 -3.64
C THR A 10 -6.53 0.96 -5.10
N GLU A 11 -7.18 0.06 -5.84
CA GLU A 11 -6.96 -0.11 -7.28
C GLU A 11 -7.33 1.16 -8.06
N ASP A 12 -8.45 1.80 -7.73
CA ASP A 12 -8.87 3.07 -8.31
C ASP A 12 -7.78 4.14 -8.09
N ILE A 13 -7.22 4.24 -6.87
CA ILE A 13 -6.13 5.19 -6.58
C ILE A 13 -4.89 4.84 -7.41
N PHE A 14 -4.52 3.56 -7.50
CA PHE A 14 -3.40 3.09 -8.32
C PHE A 14 -3.54 3.51 -9.79
N ASN A 15 -4.74 3.33 -10.36
CA ASN A 15 -5.03 3.66 -11.75
C ASN A 15 -5.30 5.16 -11.98
N GLY A 16 -5.29 5.99 -10.94
CA GLY A 16 -5.64 7.42 -11.03
C GLY A 16 -7.13 7.69 -11.27
N GLU A 17 -8.00 6.71 -10.98
CA GLU A 17 -9.44 6.82 -11.11
C GLU A 17 -10.06 7.59 -9.93
N ASP A 18 -10.73 8.70 -10.25
CA ASP A 18 -11.29 9.59 -9.25
C ASP A 18 -12.71 9.18 -8.79
N THR A 19 -12.80 8.02 -8.12
CA THR A 19 -14.08 7.45 -7.70
C THR A 19 -14.50 7.86 -6.29
N LYS A 20 -15.80 7.74 -5.97
CA LYS A 20 -16.31 7.94 -4.59
C LYS A 20 -15.67 6.98 -3.58
N LYS A 21 -15.26 5.78 -4.01
CA LYS A 21 -14.64 4.78 -3.13
C LYS A 21 -13.19 5.15 -2.84
N ALA A 22 -12.44 5.55 -3.86
CA ALA A 22 -11.07 6.07 -3.73
C ALA A 22 -11.00 7.25 -2.75
N ARG A 23 -11.91 8.23 -2.89
CA ARG A 23 -11.94 9.40 -2.00
C ARG A 23 -12.26 9.08 -0.53
N LYS A 24 -12.92 7.94 -0.27
CA LYS A 24 -13.23 7.47 1.09
C LYS A 24 -12.07 6.74 1.75
N VAL A 25 -11.25 6.01 1.00
CA VAL A 25 -10.14 5.23 1.58
C VAL A 25 -8.90 6.07 1.85
N CYS A 26 -8.65 7.09 1.03
CA CYS A 26 -7.49 7.97 1.17
C CYS A 26 -7.84 9.41 0.74
N PRO A 27 -7.52 10.43 1.54
CA PRO A 27 -7.69 11.83 1.16
C PRO A 27 -6.94 12.17 -0.13
N ARG A 28 -7.59 12.95 -1.01
CA ARG A 28 -7.05 13.27 -2.36
C ARG A 28 -5.68 13.94 -2.33
N ASN A 29 -5.42 14.77 -1.33
CA ASN A 29 -4.12 15.42 -1.15
C ASN A 29 -2.95 14.44 -0.92
N LEU A 30 -3.25 13.19 -0.53
CA LEU A 30 -2.25 12.14 -0.35
C LEU A 30 -2.08 11.24 -1.58
N TRP A 31 -2.92 11.35 -2.61
CA TRP A 31 -2.94 10.40 -3.74
C TRP A 31 -1.62 10.37 -4.51
N ASN A 32 -0.99 11.52 -4.74
CA ASN A 32 0.32 11.58 -5.41
C ASN A 32 1.39 10.78 -4.65
N VAL A 33 1.34 10.79 -3.31
CA VAL A 33 2.27 10.01 -2.48
C VAL A 33 1.87 8.54 -2.48
N ALA A 34 0.58 8.25 -2.33
CA ALA A 34 0.05 6.89 -2.34
C ALA A 34 0.37 6.16 -3.65
N GLN A 35 0.14 6.79 -4.80
CA GLN A 35 0.46 6.26 -6.13
C GLN A 35 1.94 5.95 -6.25
N ARG A 36 2.84 6.91 -5.95
CA ARG A 36 4.28 6.66 -5.98
C ARG A 36 4.71 5.47 -5.10
N LYS A 37 4.07 5.29 -3.94
CA LYS A 37 4.35 4.16 -3.06
C LYS A 37 3.80 2.84 -3.63
N LEU A 38 2.62 2.86 -4.25
CA LEU A 38 2.07 1.69 -4.94
C LEU A 38 2.93 1.31 -6.16
N ASP A 39 3.43 2.29 -6.92
CA ASP A 39 4.36 2.08 -8.03
C ASP A 39 5.68 1.44 -7.55
N LEU A 40 6.17 1.81 -6.35
CA LEU A 40 7.32 1.14 -5.74
C LEU A 40 7.01 -0.32 -5.40
N VAL A 41 5.83 -0.61 -4.84
CA VAL A 41 5.39 -2.01 -4.58
C VAL A 41 5.24 -2.79 -5.89
N ASP A 42 4.75 -2.14 -6.94
CA ASP A 42 4.58 -2.75 -8.25
C ASP A 42 5.89 -2.98 -9.00
N SER A 43 6.87 -2.10 -8.86
CA SER A 43 8.18 -2.26 -9.49
C SER A 43 9.16 -3.12 -8.69
N ALA A 44 8.93 -3.33 -7.39
CA ALA A 44 9.81 -4.13 -6.54
C ALA A 44 9.94 -5.58 -7.05
N THR A 45 11.18 -6.05 -7.09
CA THR A 45 11.59 -7.41 -7.46
C THR A 45 11.88 -8.26 -6.22
N SER A 46 12.23 -7.60 -5.11
CA SER A 46 12.43 -8.20 -3.81
C SER A 46 11.74 -7.37 -2.72
N LEU A 47 11.47 -7.99 -1.58
CA LEU A 47 10.94 -7.28 -0.41
C LEU A 47 11.95 -6.24 0.12
N ASP A 48 13.25 -6.51 -0.05
CA ASP A 48 14.34 -5.63 0.37
C ASP A 48 14.37 -4.32 -0.42
N ASP A 49 13.93 -4.33 -1.68
CA ASP A 49 13.83 -3.12 -2.51
C ASP A 49 12.94 -2.07 -1.83
N LEU A 50 11.91 -2.51 -1.10
CA LEU A 50 10.98 -1.63 -0.39
C LEU A 50 11.56 -1.02 0.89
N ARG A 51 12.75 -1.42 1.33
CA ARG A 51 13.48 -0.76 2.43
C ARG A 51 14.14 0.54 1.98
N ILE A 52 14.29 0.75 0.68
CA ILE A 52 14.90 1.94 0.08
C ILE A 52 13.79 2.72 -0.64
N PRO A 53 13.57 4.02 -0.34
CA PRO A 53 14.27 4.88 0.61
C PRO A 53 13.87 4.61 2.09
N PRO A 54 14.69 5.03 3.07
CA PRO A 54 14.47 4.74 4.50
C PRO A 54 13.10 5.21 5.04
N ASN A 55 12.48 6.20 4.38
CA ASN A 55 11.17 6.69 4.79
C ASN A 55 9.99 5.77 4.39
N ASN A 56 10.24 4.67 3.67
CA ASN A 56 9.22 3.64 3.46
C ASN A 56 8.85 2.96 4.78
N ARG A 57 9.83 2.82 5.69
CA ARG A 57 9.69 2.14 6.98
C ARG A 57 8.90 0.84 6.83
N LEU A 58 9.45 -0.07 6.03
CA LEU A 58 8.87 -1.39 5.78
C LEU A 58 8.75 -2.13 7.12
N GLU A 59 7.53 -2.45 7.51
CA GLU A 59 7.19 -3.09 8.78
C GLU A 59 6.49 -4.42 8.52
N VAL A 60 6.83 -5.45 9.30
CA VAL A 60 6.07 -6.71 9.36
C VAL A 60 4.93 -6.51 10.35
N LEU A 61 3.70 -6.78 9.93
CA LEU A 61 2.52 -6.65 10.78
C LEU A 61 2.35 -7.90 11.65
N VAL A 62 1.77 -7.69 12.83
CA VAL A 62 1.53 -8.72 13.86
C VAL A 62 0.03 -8.80 14.22
N GLY A 63 -0.34 -9.75 15.07
CA GLY A 63 -1.74 -9.96 15.48
C GLY A 63 -2.62 -10.40 14.31
N ASP A 64 -3.79 -9.79 14.16
CA ASP A 64 -4.77 -10.14 13.12
C ASP A 64 -4.27 -9.92 11.68
N ARG A 65 -3.16 -9.16 11.53
CA ARG A 65 -2.51 -8.91 10.24
C ARG A 65 -1.18 -9.64 10.09
N GLN A 66 -0.93 -10.67 10.91
CA GLN A 66 0.29 -11.48 10.82
C GLN A 66 0.51 -12.01 9.40
N GLY A 67 1.75 -11.89 8.91
CA GLY A 67 2.14 -12.29 7.56
C GLY A 67 1.92 -11.21 6.49
N GLN A 68 1.40 -10.05 6.86
CA GLN A 68 1.38 -8.86 6.02
C GLN A 68 2.58 -7.96 6.30
N TYR A 69 2.90 -7.14 5.32
CA TYR A 69 3.88 -6.06 5.38
C TYR A 69 3.17 -4.72 5.22
N SER A 70 3.79 -3.65 5.68
CA SER A 70 3.31 -2.29 5.41
C SER A 70 4.41 -1.31 5.05
N ILE A 71 4.06 -0.31 4.25
CA ILE A 71 4.88 0.89 4.00
C ILE A 71 4.07 2.16 4.28
N ARG A 72 4.75 3.21 4.74
CA ARG A 72 4.13 4.49 5.09
C ARG A 72 3.78 5.35 3.88
N ILE A 73 2.56 5.90 3.88
CA ILE A 73 2.18 7.05 3.04
C ILE A 73 2.48 8.33 3.82
N ASN A 74 1.99 8.44 5.06
CA ASN A 74 2.30 9.49 6.03
C ASN A 74 2.16 8.90 7.45
N ASP A 75 2.00 9.74 8.48
CA ASP A 75 1.86 9.26 9.86
C ASP A 75 0.60 8.43 10.09
N GLN A 76 -0.51 8.76 9.40
CA GLN A 76 -1.83 8.12 9.58
C GLN A 76 -2.08 6.96 8.60
N TYR A 77 -1.63 7.03 7.35
CA TYR A 77 -1.99 6.08 6.30
C TYR A 77 -0.83 5.12 5.99
N ARG A 78 -1.19 3.86 5.71
CA ARG A 78 -0.25 2.79 5.31
C ARG A 78 -0.77 2.09 4.06
N ILE A 79 0.15 1.54 3.28
CA ILE A 79 -0.16 0.47 2.31
C ILE A 79 0.17 -0.85 2.98
N CYS A 80 -0.78 -1.77 3.05
CA CYS A 80 -0.60 -3.12 3.57
C CYS A 80 -0.69 -4.14 2.42
N PHE A 81 0.13 -5.18 2.47
CA PHE A 81 0.16 -6.22 1.44
C PHE A 81 0.78 -7.52 1.96
N ILE A 82 0.54 -8.63 1.26
CA ILE A 82 1.24 -9.91 1.47
C ILE A 82 2.34 -10.00 0.42
N TRP A 83 3.58 -10.21 0.84
CA TRP A 83 4.68 -10.47 -0.10
C TRP A 83 4.80 -11.95 -0.41
N THR A 84 4.87 -12.30 -1.69
CA THR A 84 5.05 -13.68 -2.17
C THR A 84 6.22 -13.77 -3.15
N VAL A 85 6.63 -14.98 -3.51
CA VAL A 85 7.69 -15.20 -4.53
C VAL A 85 7.34 -14.59 -5.89
N ASN A 86 6.06 -14.37 -6.17
CA ASN A 86 5.58 -13.79 -7.43
C ASN A 86 5.29 -12.28 -7.33
N GLY A 87 5.44 -11.67 -6.14
CA GLY A 87 5.13 -10.26 -5.90
C GLY A 87 4.06 -10.03 -4.82
N ALA A 88 3.55 -8.80 -4.76
CA ALA A 88 2.65 -8.32 -3.72
C ALA A 88 1.19 -8.70 -4.00
N LYS A 89 0.49 -9.26 -3.01
CA LYS A 89 -0.92 -9.64 -3.05
C LYS A 89 -1.74 -8.88 -2.02
N MET A 90 -3.05 -8.81 -2.26
CA MET A 90 -4.02 -8.20 -1.35
C MET A 90 -3.61 -6.78 -0.92
N VAL A 91 -3.09 -6.00 -1.87
CA VAL A 91 -2.63 -4.63 -1.60
C VAL A 91 -3.82 -3.75 -1.22
N GLU A 92 -3.69 -3.00 -0.13
CA GLU A 92 -4.69 -2.04 0.33
C GLU A 92 -4.07 -0.79 0.97
N ILE A 93 -4.72 0.35 0.80
CA ILE A 93 -4.48 1.54 1.65
C ILE A 93 -5.39 1.45 2.87
N VAL A 94 -4.84 1.69 4.05
CA VAL A 94 -5.56 1.70 5.33
C VAL A 94 -5.27 2.98 6.11
N ASP A 95 -6.28 3.46 6.84
CA ASP A 95 -6.12 4.43 7.91
C ASP A 95 -5.67 3.68 9.18
N TYR A 96 -4.40 3.78 9.52
CA TYR A 96 -3.75 3.02 10.60
C TYR A 96 -4.13 3.53 11.99
N HIS A 97 -4.67 4.75 12.12
CA HIS A 97 -5.13 5.26 13.42
C HIS A 97 -6.59 4.88 13.71
N SER A 98 -7.32 4.44 12.69
CA SER A 98 -8.74 4.07 12.78
C SER A 98 -8.96 2.55 12.65
N SER A 99 -7.89 1.75 12.62
CA SER A 99 -7.92 0.29 12.42
C SER A 99 -7.38 -0.51 13.59
#